data_AF-A0A816WRK6-F1
#
_entry.id   AF-A0A816WRK6-F1
#
_cell.length_a   1.000
_cell.length_b   1.000
_cell.length_c   1.000
_cell.angle_alpha   90.00
_cell.angle_beta   90.00
_cell.angle_gamma   90.00
#
_symmetry.space_group_name_H-M   'P 1'
#
loop_
_entity.id
_entity.type
_entity.pdbx_description
1 polymer ?
#
loop_
_entity_poly.entity_id
_entity_poly.type
_entity_poly.pdbx_seq_one_letter_code
_entity_poly.pdbx_strand_id
1 'polypeptide(L)'
;MMTEQTLLAKARKARFDDLPNFSGHPSEDVERFLKSIKNIAKVNEESNNHEVLEIVRGKLIQAAGLWFDNHEHIFTKWSDFETAFRNLYFSTTIIHKNSLN
;
A
#
# COMPACT_ATOMS: atom_id res chain seq x y z
N MET A 1 8.01 -29.28 14.21
CA MET A 1 7.72 -27.84 14.26
C MET A 1 7.23 -27.39 12.89
N MET A 2 5.93 -27.24 12.69
CA MET A 2 5.32 -26.77 11.41
C MET A 2 4.07 -25.90 11.63
N THR A 3 3.77 -25.49 12.86
CA THR A 3 2.47 -24.90 13.22
C THR A 3 2.48 -23.38 13.24
N GLU A 4 3.56 -22.73 13.70
CA GLU A 4 3.61 -21.27 13.84
C GLU A 4 3.74 -20.53 12.50
N GLN A 5 4.55 -21.04 11.57
CA GLN A 5 4.71 -20.43 10.25
C GLN A 5 3.38 -20.44 9.47
N THR A 6 2.58 -21.50 9.61
CA THR A 6 1.26 -21.62 8.99
C THR A 6 0.21 -20.70 9.62
N LEU A 7 0.22 -20.53 10.95
CA LEU A 7 -0.68 -19.60 11.65
C LEU A 7 -0.39 -18.14 11.28
N LEU A 8 0.89 -17.76 11.23
CA LEU A 8 1.33 -16.43 10.82
C LEU A 8 0.96 -16.12 9.37
N ALA A 9 1.14 -17.08 8.45
CA ALA A 9 0.75 -16.92 7.06
C ALA A 9 -0.77 -16.73 6.90
N LYS A 10 -1.58 -17.50 7.63
CA LYS A 10 -3.04 -17.35 7.66
C LYS A 10 -3.47 -15.98 8.19
N ALA A 11 -2.85 -15.51 9.27
CA ALA A 11 -3.14 -14.19 9.83
C ALA A 11 -2.77 -13.04 8.87
N ARG A 12 -1.66 -13.16 8.14
CA ARG A 12 -1.28 -12.19 7.10
C ARG A 12 -2.26 -12.18 5.95
N LYS A 13 -2.66 -13.35 5.46
CA LYS A 13 -3.68 -13.46 4.42
C LYS A 13 -5.00 -12.83 4.85
N ALA A 14 -5.48 -13.10 6.06
CA ALA A 14 -6.70 -12.50 6.58
C ALA A 14 -6.61 -10.96 6.65
N ARG A 15 -5.50 -10.42 7.17
CA ARG A 15 -5.27 -8.96 7.19
C ARG A 15 -5.16 -8.35 5.81
N PHE A 16 -4.60 -9.08 4.85
CA PHE A 16 -4.59 -8.67 3.47
C PHE A 16 -6.00 -8.64 2.90
N ASP A 17 -6.78 -9.70 3.06
CA ASP A 17 -8.17 -9.77 2.58
C ASP A 17 -9.02 -8.63 3.18
N ASP A 18 -8.80 -8.28 4.45
CA ASP A 18 -9.49 -7.18 5.17
C ASP A 18 -8.99 -5.77 4.80
N LEU A 19 -7.82 -5.64 4.16
CA LEU A 19 -7.31 -4.33 3.75
C LEU A 19 -8.19 -3.77 2.63
N PRO A 20 -8.85 -2.60 2.81
CA PRO A 20 -9.63 -1.99 1.76
C PRO A 20 -8.77 -1.68 0.53
N ASN A 21 -9.39 -1.79 -0.64
CA ASN A 21 -8.78 -1.33 -1.88
C ASN A 21 -8.61 0.19 -1.85
N PHE A 22 -7.62 0.70 -2.58
CA PHE A 22 -7.32 2.11 -2.71
C PHE A 22 -7.51 2.54 -4.16
N SER A 23 -8.39 3.50 -4.39
CA SER A 23 -8.76 3.98 -5.73
C SER A 23 -7.99 5.24 -6.16
N GLY A 24 -7.45 5.99 -5.19
CA GLY A 24 -6.91 7.33 -5.40
C GLY A 24 -7.92 8.45 -5.12
N HIS A 25 -9.04 8.13 -4.48
CA HIS A 25 -10.06 9.12 -4.13
C HIS A 25 -9.57 10.04 -3.00
N PRO A 26 -9.80 11.37 -3.07
CA PRO A 26 -9.30 12.32 -2.07
C PRO A 26 -9.75 12.09 -0.62
N SER A 27 -10.79 11.29 -0.39
CA SER A 27 -11.25 10.93 0.96
C SER A 27 -10.54 9.71 1.55
N GLU A 28 -9.77 8.97 0.74
CA GLU A 28 -9.04 7.79 1.19
C GLU A 28 -7.79 8.20 1.99
N ASP A 29 -7.53 7.47 3.08
CA ASP A 29 -6.43 7.78 3.97
C ASP A 29 -5.14 7.08 3.50
N VAL A 30 -4.31 7.86 2.81
CA VAL A 30 -3.01 7.45 2.26
C VAL A 30 -2.09 6.87 3.33
N GLU A 31 -1.98 7.51 4.49
CA GLU A 31 -1.06 7.07 5.55
C GLU A 31 -1.54 5.78 6.19
N ARG A 32 -2.86 5.65 6.41
CA ARG A 32 -3.44 4.41 6.94
C ARG A 32 -3.25 3.25 5.96
N PHE A 33 -3.40 3.49 4.66
CA PHE A 33 -3.14 2.49 3.62
C PHE A 33 -1.68 2.02 3.64
N LEU A 34 -0.73 2.96 3.55
CA LEU A 34 0.72 2.65 3.58
C LEU A 34 1.14 1.93 4.87
N LYS A 35 0.63 2.37 6.02
CA LYS A 35 0.88 1.71 7.32
C LYS A 35 0.35 0.29 7.34
N SER A 36 -0.80 0.04 6.73
CA SER A 36 -1.39 -1.31 6.67
C SER A 36 -0.55 -2.25 5.81
N ILE A 37 -0.08 -1.78 4.64
CA ILE A 37 0.83 -2.53 3.77
C ILE A 37 2.13 -2.86 4.51
N LYS A 38 2.77 -1.87 5.15
CA LYS A 38 4.00 -2.08 5.94
C LYS A 38 3.83 -3.17 6.99
N ASN A 39 2.69 -3.17 7.70
CA ASN A 39 2.41 -4.15 8.73
C ASN A 39 2.15 -5.56 8.19
N ILE A 40 1.49 -5.68 7.04
CA ILE A 40 1.18 -6.98 6.41
C ILE A 40 2.44 -7.59 5.82
N ALA A 41 3.19 -6.80 5.04
CA ALA A 41 4.39 -7.23 4.35
C ALA A 41 5.65 -7.22 5.25
N LYS A 42 5.55 -6.74 6.50
CA LYS A 42 6.68 -6.55 7.43
C LYS A 42 7.85 -5.80 6.80
N VAL A 43 7.53 -4.74 6.05
CA VAL A 43 8.53 -3.98 5.31
C VAL A 43 9.60 -3.45 6.27
N ASN A 44 10.84 -3.82 5.99
CA ASN A 44 12.08 -3.39 6.63
C ASN A 44 13.15 -3.17 5.55
N GLU A 45 14.35 -2.74 5.93
CA GLU A 45 15.44 -2.44 4.99
C GLU A 45 15.90 -3.64 4.15
N GLU A 46 15.64 -4.87 4.60
CA GLU A 46 16.01 -6.12 3.94
C GLU A 46 14.86 -6.75 3.14
N SER A 47 13.69 -6.13 3.12
CA SER A 47 12.49 -6.72 2.51
C SER A 47 12.63 -6.85 1.00
N ASN A 48 12.13 -7.97 0.47
CA ASN A 48 12.05 -8.18 -0.97
C ASN A 48 11.04 -7.19 -1.57
N ASN A 49 11.57 -6.13 -2.17
CA ASN A 49 10.76 -5.06 -2.72
C ASN A 49 9.71 -5.55 -3.74
N HIS A 50 10.05 -6.55 -4.55
CA HIS A 50 9.11 -7.12 -5.52
C HIS A 50 7.88 -7.74 -4.85
N GLU A 51 8.06 -8.49 -3.77
CA GLU A 51 6.92 -9.09 -3.04
C GLU A 51 6.03 -8.01 -2.41
N VAL A 52 6.64 -6.94 -1.90
CA VAL A 52 5.90 -5.80 -1.33
C VAL A 52 5.11 -5.07 -2.40
N LEU A 53 5.69 -4.85 -3.59
CA LEU A 53 5.03 -4.19 -4.71
C LEU A 53 3.86 -5.02 -5.26
N GLU A 54 3.98 -6.35 -5.33
CA GLU A 54 2.86 -7.24 -5.69
C GLU A 54 1.69 -7.12 -4.70
N ILE A 55 1.99 -7.06 -3.39
CA ILE A 55 0.97 -6.84 -2.35
C ILE A 55 0.28 -5.49 -2.54
N VAL A 56 1.04 -4.42 -2.82
CA VAL A 56 0.47 -3.11 -3.14
C VAL A 56 -0.44 -3.21 -4.35
N ARG A 57 0.06 -3.79 -5.45
CA ARG A 57 -0.66 -3.88 -6.71
C ARG A 57 -2.01 -4.56 -6.56
N GLY A 58 -2.07 -5.62 -5.76
CA GLY A 58 -3.32 -6.35 -5.46
C GLY A 58 -4.38 -5.53 -4.72
N LYS A 59 -4.04 -4.35 -4.19
CA LYS A 59 -4.96 -3.46 -3.47
C LYS A 59 -5.22 -2.13 -4.15
N LEU A 60 -4.49 -1.82 -5.22
CA LEU A 60 -4.74 -0.62 -6.02
C LEU A 60 -5.80 -0.91 -7.08
N ILE A 61 -6.79 -0.03 -7.17
CA ILE A 61 -7.86 -0.08 -8.17
C ILE A 61 -7.96 1.26 -8.90
N GLN A 62 -8.72 1.27 -10.00
CA GLN A 62 -9.04 2.49 -10.76
C GLN A 62 -7.79 3.32 -11.11
N ALA A 63 -7.80 4.62 -10.80
CA ALA A 63 -6.72 5.55 -11.13
C ALA A 63 -5.41 5.20 -10.42
N ALA A 64 -5.47 4.75 -9.16
CA ALA A 64 -4.27 4.33 -8.43
C ALA A 64 -3.63 3.08 -9.01
N GLY A 65 -4.44 2.10 -9.45
CA GLY A 65 -3.95 0.92 -10.14
C GLY A 65 -3.24 1.28 -11.45
N LEU A 66 -3.90 2.10 -12.28
CA LEU A 66 -3.32 2.55 -13.55
C LEU A 66 -2.03 3.34 -13.36
N TRP A 67 -2.00 4.24 -12.37
CA TRP A 67 -0.78 4.99 -12.07
C TRP A 67 0.36 4.06 -11.67
N PHE A 68 0.09 3.08 -10.82
CA PHE A 68 1.10 2.13 -10.38
C PHE A 68 1.66 1.31 -11.54
N ASP A 69 0.80 0.73 -12.39
CA ASP A 69 1.22 -0.06 -13.55
C ASP A 69 2.17 0.73 -14.48
N ASN A 70 1.95 2.03 -14.62
CA ASN A 70 2.79 2.91 -15.44
C ASN A 70 4.14 3.28 -14.79
N HIS A 71 4.28 3.16 -13.47
CA HIS A 71 5.47 3.62 -12.73
C HIS A 71 6.20 2.50 -12.00
N GLU A 72 5.63 1.29 -11.88
CA GLU A 72 6.17 0.19 -11.07
C GLU A 72 7.64 -0.09 -11.32
N HIS A 73 8.05 -0.08 -12.60
CA HIS A 73 9.41 -0.36 -13.05
C HIS A 73 10.48 0.59 -12.48
N ILE A 74 10.10 1.76 -11.94
CA ILE A 74 11.04 2.72 -11.32
C ILE A 74 11.18 2.52 -9.81
N PHE A 75 10.32 1.71 -9.19
CA PHE A 75 10.34 1.49 -7.74
C PHE A 75 11.30 0.35 -7.41
N THR A 76 12.57 0.69 -7.19
CA THR A 76 13.60 -0.28 -6.81
C THR A 76 13.60 -0.62 -5.33
N LYS A 77 13.03 0.28 -4.52
CA LYS A 77 12.86 0.15 -3.08
C LYS A 77 11.46 0.60 -2.67
N TRP A 78 11.00 0.08 -1.54
CA TRP A 78 9.72 0.48 -0.96
C TRP A 78 9.65 1.99 -0.71
N SER A 79 10.77 2.60 -0.29
CA SER A 79 10.86 4.04 -0.06
C SER A 79 10.58 4.87 -1.31
N ASP A 80 10.94 4.36 -2.50
CA ASP A 80 10.73 5.04 -3.78
C ASP A 80 9.23 5.10 -4.07
N PHE A 81 8.55 3.96 -3.95
CA PHE A 81 7.10 3.86 -4.05
C PHE A 81 6.40 4.72 -2.99
N GLU A 82 6.75 4.59 -1.71
CA GLU A 82 6.11 5.28 -0.60
C GLU A 82 6.17 6.81 -0.80
N THR A 83 7.32 7.33 -1.22
CA THR A 83 7.51 8.75 -1.48
C THR A 83 6.67 9.22 -2.66
N ALA A 84 6.71 8.49 -3.78
CA ALA A 84 5.94 8.84 -4.98
C ALA A 84 4.43 8.79 -4.72
N PHE A 85 3.96 7.76 -4.02
CA PHE A 85 2.56 7.54 -3.68
C PHE A 85 2.02 8.65 -2.74
N ARG A 86 2.81 9.01 -1.71
CA ARG A 86 2.48 10.17 -0.85
C ARG A 86 2.39 11.45 -1.66
N ASN A 87 3.39 11.76 -2.49
CA ASN A 87 3.39 13.01 -3.25
C ASN A 87 2.15 13.15 -4.15
N LEU A 88 1.68 12.03 -4.72
CA LEU A 88 0.50 12.01 -5.58
C LEU A 88 -0.82 12.14 -4.81
N TYR A 89 -1.01 11.34 -3.75
CA TYR A 89 -2.32 11.21 -3.10
C TYR A 89 -2.46 11.98 -1.78
N PHE A 90 -1.36 12.35 -1.13
CA PHE A 90 -1.41 13.05 0.16
C PHE A 90 -1.87 14.50 -0.01
N SER A 91 -1.38 15.18 -1.05
CA SER A 91 -1.76 16.56 -1.39
C SER A 91 -3.23 16.71 -1.77
N THR A 92 -3.81 15.71 -2.44
CA THR A 92 -5.24 15.66 -2.78
C THR A 92 -6.13 15.41 -1.57
N THR A 93 -5.63 14.71 -0.55
CA THR A 93 -6.36 14.41 0.70
C THR A 93 -6.49 15.65 1.62
N ILE A 94 -5.47 16.52 1.65
CA ILE A 94 -5.47 17.72 2.50
C ILE A 94 -6.43 18.80 1.96
N ILE A 95 -6.48 18.99 0.64
CA ILE A 95 -7.33 20.02 0.01
C ILE A 95 -8.82 19.70 0.23
N HIS A 96 -9.22 18.43 0.19
CA HIS A 96 -10.61 18.04 0.40
C HIS A 96 -11.05 18.11 1.87
N LYS A 97 -10.14 17.87 2.83
CA LYS A 97 -10.42 18.04 4.27
C LYS A 97 -10.64 19.50 4.66
N ASN A 98 -9.96 20.45 4.00
CA ASN A 98 -10.14 21.87 4.29
C ASN A 98 -11.36 22.51 3.61
N SER A 99 -12.00 21.84 2.64
CA SER A 99 -13.20 22.38 1.94
C SER A 99 -14.53 21.92 2.56
N LEU A 100 -14.49 21.14 3.65
CA LEU A 100 -15.66 20.61 4.35
C LEU A 100 -15.89 21.22 5.74
N ASN A 101 -15.18 22.32 6.07
CA ASN A 101 -15.37 23.09 7.31
C ASN A 101 -15.96 24.47 7.00
#